data_AF-A0A2R7LRT5-F1
#
_entry.id   AF-A0A2R7LRT5-F1
#
_cell.length_a   1.000
_cell.length_b   1.000
_cell.length_c   1.000
_cell.angle_alpha   90.00
_cell.angle_beta   90.00
_cell.angle_gamma   90.00
#
_symmetry.space_group_name_H-M   'P 1'
#
loop_
_entity.id
_entity.type
_entity.pdbx_description
1 polymer ?
#
loop_
_entity_poly.entity_id
_entity_poly.type
_entity_poly.pdbx_seq_one_letter_code
_entity_poly.pdbx_strand_id
1 'polypeptide(L)'
;MRRIVVLGLAWVAGMGALSPAFAQGPPPGDTPIEPLGDSASQFYPSKALREEANGWARLRCVPNATGALTDCVVVGEGPAGYGFGRGAMNLSRIARVRADVLPAVAGRPAHFMVGFVVQDGYTPGDAVLSPGREAIEAHRPAGADPIAMASLSCLTPLTGGGALTDCTVQSAGPQGQGLEAAALALAARGYRAKLPPVPPEVQFSLSVQSFQVRDDRPFITRVDNAPVTFVVLKDPALPVSTAKLSPTGVALTCRWLEDGRLQACLAKPRSGGPGATRGQIAATLALVDRLRLVRRVAFNINWGQ
;
A
#
# COMPACT_ATOMS: atom_id res chain seq x y z
N MET A 1 44.35 80.60 -7.16
CA MET A 1 43.01 79.99 -7.26
C MET A 1 42.89 79.26 -8.60
N ARG A 2 42.51 77.98 -8.54
CA ARG A 2 42.03 77.02 -9.58
C ARG A 2 42.71 76.89 -10.96
N ARG A 3 43.21 75.67 -11.19
CA ARG A 3 43.72 75.06 -12.43
C ARG A 3 42.60 74.30 -13.19
N ILE A 4 42.52 74.55 -14.50
CA ILE A 4 42.49 73.63 -15.68
C ILE A 4 41.57 72.37 -15.72
N VAL A 5 40.62 72.43 -16.69
CA VAL A 5 40.23 71.54 -17.82
C VAL A 5 39.96 70.02 -17.62
N VAL A 6 38.81 69.51 -18.11
CA VAL A 6 38.60 68.59 -19.28
C VAL A 6 37.19 67.96 -19.24
N LEU A 7 36.46 68.05 -20.37
CA LEU A 7 35.24 67.31 -20.68
C LEU A 7 35.49 65.79 -20.81
N GLY A 8 34.63 64.99 -20.18
CA GLY A 8 34.52 63.55 -20.43
C GLY A 8 33.09 63.07 -20.22
N LEU A 9 32.37 62.84 -21.31
CA LEU A 9 31.13 62.08 -21.33
C LEU A 9 31.44 60.62 -20.95
N ALA A 10 30.85 60.14 -19.86
CA ALA A 10 30.77 58.72 -19.56
C ALA A 10 29.36 58.39 -19.08
N TRP A 11 28.58 57.81 -19.99
CA TRP A 11 27.42 57.01 -19.66
C TRP A 11 27.90 55.80 -18.86
N VAL A 12 27.56 55.72 -17.57
CA VAL A 12 27.55 54.44 -16.87
C VAL A 12 26.09 54.10 -16.66
N ALA A 13 25.58 53.29 -17.59
CA ALA A 13 24.34 52.55 -17.37
C ALA A 13 24.53 51.76 -16.07
N GLY A 14 23.73 52.08 -15.06
CA GLY A 14 23.65 51.29 -13.84
C GLY A 14 23.29 49.87 -14.25
N MET A 15 24.26 48.96 -14.15
CA MET A 15 24.01 47.53 -14.18
C MET A 15 23.16 47.24 -12.95
N GLY A 16 21.84 47.27 -13.13
CA GLY A 16 20.93 46.59 -12.22
C GLY A 16 21.43 45.16 -12.14
N ALA A 17 21.92 44.77 -10.97
CA ALA A 17 22.19 43.38 -10.68
C ALA A 17 20.85 42.65 -10.83
N LEU A 18 20.67 42.01 -11.98
CA LEU A 18 19.72 40.93 -12.16
C LEU A 18 20.16 39.88 -11.15
N SER A 19 19.57 39.93 -9.95
CA SER A 19 19.49 38.75 -9.11
C SER A 19 18.75 37.73 -9.97
N PRO A 20 19.36 36.62 -10.39
CA PRO A 20 18.53 35.56 -10.90
C PRO A 20 17.71 35.09 -9.69
N ALA A 21 16.40 35.28 -9.79
CA ALA A 21 15.44 34.65 -8.92
C ALA A 21 15.52 33.12 -9.12
N PHE A 22 16.59 32.50 -8.64
CA PHE A 22 16.66 31.06 -8.41
C PHE A 22 16.13 30.79 -6.99
N ALA A 23 14.86 31.10 -6.81
CA ALA A 23 14.03 30.56 -5.76
C ALA A 23 12.73 30.06 -6.39
N GLN A 24 12.85 29.29 -7.47
CA GLN A 24 11.78 28.42 -7.90
C GLN A 24 11.89 27.16 -7.03
N GLY A 25 10.93 26.99 -6.13
CA GLY A 25 10.83 25.82 -5.27
C GLY A 25 10.82 24.50 -6.07
N PRO A 26 11.00 23.35 -5.39
CA PRO A 26 10.93 22.06 -6.06
C PRO A 26 9.61 21.92 -6.84
N PRO A 27 9.62 21.37 -8.06
CA PRO A 27 8.41 21.23 -8.85
C PRO A 27 7.37 20.38 -8.09
N PRO A 28 6.10 20.82 -8.01
CA PRO A 28 5.05 20.03 -7.39
C PRO A 28 4.65 18.91 -8.35
N GLY A 29 5.32 17.76 -8.25
CA GLY A 29 5.00 16.57 -9.04
C GLY A 29 6.09 15.51 -9.00
N ASP A 30 5.70 14.25 -9.22
CA ASP A 30 6.64 13.16 -9.41
C ASP A 30 7.36 13.31 -10.77
N THR A 31 8.69 13.22 -10.77
CA THR A 31 9.52 13.36 -11.96
C THR A 31 9.47 12.07 -12.79
N PRO A 32 9.21 12.12 -14.10
CA PRO A 32 9.16 10.92 -14.92
C PRO A 32 10.56 10.32 -15.10
N ILE A 33 10.64 8.99 -14.96
CA ILE A 33 11.84 8.18 -15.19
C ILE A 33 11.56 7.10 -16.21
N GLU A 34 12.60 6.71 -16.92
CA GLU A 34 12.58 5.59 -17.85
C GLU A 34 13.53 4.51 -17.31
N PRO A 35 13.02 3.29 -17.06
CA PRO A 35 13.88 2.13 -16.84
C PRO A 35 14.76 1.89 -18.07
N LEU A 36 16.03 1.55 -17.87
CA LEU A 36 16.81 0.97 -18.97
C LEU A 36 16.31 -0.46 -19.23
N GLY A 37 15.60 -0.66 -20.35
CA GLY A 37 15.09 -1.96 -20.84
C GLY A 37 13.72 -2.39 -20.30
N ASP A 38 13.22 -3.54 -20.77
CA ASP A 38 11.88 -4.10 -20.43
C ASP A 38 11.78 -4.69 -19.01
N SER A 39 12.77 -4.41 -18.17
CA SER A 39 13.09 -5.16 -16.96
C SER A 39 12.40 -4.65 -15.69
N ALA A 40 11.51 -3.67 -15.76
CA ALA A 40 10.83 -3.14 -14.58
C ALA A 40 10.07 -4.24 -13.81
N SER A 41 9.52 -5.21 -14.54
CA SER A 41 8.80 -6.38 -14.01
C SER A 41 9.66 -7.30 -13.13
N GLN A 42 10.99 -7.33 -13.32
CA GLN A 42 11.87 -8.18 -12.51
C GLN A 42 12.05 -7.68 -11.07
N PHE A 43 11.73 -6.40 -10.83
CA PHE A 43 11.79 -5.78 -9.51
C PHE A 43 10.46 -5.86 -8.77
N TYR A 44 9.47 -6.56 -9.33
CA TYR A 44 8.19 -6.76 -8.67
C TYR A 44 8.38 -7.56 -7.37
N PRO A 45 7.88 -7.07 -6.22
CA PRO A 45 8.05 -7.78 -4.96
C PRO A 45 7.35 -9.14 -4.96
N SER A 46 8.05 -10.22 -4.57
CA SER A 46 7.50 -11.59 -4.63
C SER A 46 6.22 -11.78 -3.81
N LYS A 47 6.07 -11.05 -2.69
CA LYS A 47 4.83 -11.09 -1.89
C LYS A 47 3.66 -10.47 -2.66
N ALA A 48 3.87 -9.31 -3.28
CA ALA A 48 2.86 -8.61 -4.07
C ALA A 48 2.47 -9.43 -5.30
N LEU A 49 3.43 -10.06 -5.97
CA LEU A 49 3.18 -10.93 -7.12
C LEU A 49 2.31 -12.15 -6.75
N ARG A 50 2.60 -12.81 -5.61
CA ARG A 50 1.79 -13.96 -5.14
C ARG A 50 0.38 -13.60 -4.69
N GLU A 51 0.17 -12.34 -4.33
CA GLU A 51 -1.12 -11.83 -3.85
C GLU A 51 -1.82 -10.95 -4.89
N GLU A 52 -1.28 -10.89 -6.12
CA GLU A 52 -1.82 -10.12 -7.25
C GLU A 52 -2.10 -8.65 -6.89
N ALA A 53 -1.28 -8.09 -6.00
CA ALA A 53 -1.46 -6.76 -5.45
C ALA A 53 -0.70 -5.72 -6.27
N ASN A 54 -1.41 -4.72 -6.81
CA ASN A 54 -0.80 -3.53 -7.37
C ASN A 54 -0.28 -2.62 -6.25
N GLY A 55 0.69 -1.77 -6.56
CA GLY A 55 1.20 -0.81 -5.61
C GLY A 55 2.18 0.16 -6.23
N TRP A 56 2.84 0.92 -5.38
CA TRP A 56 3.78 1.94 -5.80
C TRP A 56 4.82 2.21 -4.71
N ALA A 57 5.90 2.85 -5.10
CA ALA A 57 6.83 3.46 -4.17
C ALA A 57 7.35 4.80 -4.69
N ARG A 58 7.46 5.77 -3.80
CA ARG A 58 8.06 7.07 -4.05
C ARG A 58 9.47 7.09 -3.46
N LEU A 59 10.41 7.48 -4.29
CA LEU A 59 11.80 7.70 -3.94
C LEU A 59 12.10 9.19 -3.96
N ARG A 60 12.99 9.64 -3.07
CA ARG A 60 13.71 10.91 -3.23
C ARG A 60 15.13 10.57 -3.65
N CYS A 61 15.55 11.01 -4.82
CA CYS A 61 16.89 10.77 -5.37
C CYS A 61 17.52 12.08 -5.85
N VAL A 62 18.83 12.07 -6.10
CA VAL A 62 19.57 13.14 -6.77
C VAL A 62 20.02 12.64 -8.14
N PRO A 63 19.45 13.13 -9.26
CA PRO A 63 19.94 12.79 -10.59
C PRO A 63 21.30 13.43 -10.84
N ASN A 64 22.25 12.70 -11.39
CA ASN A 64 23.50 13.28 -11.88
C ASN A 64 23.35 13.86 -13.30
N ALA A 65 24.43 14.41 -13.86
CA ALA A 65 24.42 15.01 -15.20
C ALA A 65 24.10 14.03 -16.35
N THR A 66 24.22 12.71 -16.12
CA THR A 66 23.86 11.67 -17.10
C THR A 66 22.45 11.11 -16.87
N GLY A 67 21.70 11.66 -15.92
CA GLY A 67 20.36 11.21 -15.53
C GLY A 67 20.35 9.95 -14.66
N ALA A 68 21.50 9.44 -14.22
CA ALA A 68 21.54 8.35 -13.25
C ALA A 68 21.13 8.83 -11.86
N LEU A 69 20.32 8.03 -11.17
CA LEU A 69 19.81 8.35 -9.84
C LEU A 69 20.84 7.95 -8.77
N THR A 70 21.25 8.91 -7.94
CA THR A 70 22.09 8.71 -6.75
C THR A 70 21.35 9.14 -5.48
N ASP A 71 21.88 8.80 -4.31
CA ASP A 71 21.36 9.21 -3.00
C ASP A 71 19.85 8.96 -2.81
N CYS A 72 19.37 7.86 -3.40
CA CYS A 72 17.98 7.48 -3.33
C CYS A 72 17.61 7.03 -1.92
N VAL A 73 16.50 7.55 -1.41
CA VAL A 73 15.81 7.06 -0.21
C VAL A 73 14.35 6.80 -0.52
N VAL A 74 13.79 5.75 0.08
CA VAL A 74 12.34 5.50 0.01
C VAL A 74 11.67 6.53 0.91
N VAL A 75 10.84 7.40 0.34
CA VAL A 75 10.03 8.35 1.12
C VAL A 75 8.62 7.82 1.36
N GLY A 76 8.16 6.86 0.56
CA GLY A 76 6.91 6.15 0.79
C GLY A 76 6.77 4.90 -0.10
N GLU A 77 6.01 3.92 0.37
CA GLU A 77 5.47 2.82 -0.42
C GLU A 77 4.00 2.58 -0.07
N GLY A 78 3.23 2.07 -1.03
CA GLY A 78 1.81 1.81 -0.84
C GLY A 78 1.31 0.65 -1.70
N PRO A 79 0.63 -0.36 -1.11
CA PRO A 79 0.50 -0.62 0.32
C PRO A 79 1.82 -1.00 0.99
N ALA A 80 1.93 -0.68 2.28
CA ALA A 80 3.13 -1.02 3.03
C ALA A 80 3.25 -2.52 3.31
N GLY A 81 4.49 -3.00 3.48
CA GLY A 81 4.76 -4.38 3.86
C GLY A 81 4.60 -5.38 2.71
N TYR A 82 4.40 -4.89 1.48
CA TYR A 82 4.51 -5.65 0.24
C TYR A 82 5.92 -5.57 -0.37
N GLY A 83 6.71 -4.55 0.01
CA GLY A 83 8.11 -4.40 -0.40
C GLY A 83 8.32 -3.60 -1.67
N PHE A 84 7.36 -2.78 -2.08
CA PHE A 84 7.44 -1.93 -3.27
C PHE A 84 8.60 -0.93 -3.20
N GLY A 85 8.89 -0.38 -2.02
CA GLY A 85 10.01 0.52 -1.78
C GLY A 85 11.35 -0.13 -2.07
N ARG A 86 11.53 -1.39 -1.66
CA ARG A 86 12.74 -2.17 -2.00
C ARG A 86 12.78 -2.48 -3.51
N GLY A 87 11.65 -2.81 -4.12
CA GLY A 87 11.55 -2.98 -5.57
C GLY A 87 11.97 -1.72 -6.33
N ALA A 88 11.45 -0.56 -5.93
CA ALA A 88 11.76 0.73 -6.54
C ALA A 88 13.22 1.13 -6.31
N MET A 89 13.78 0.88 -5.12
CA MET A 89 15.20 1.13 -4.83
C MET A 89 16.13 0.26 -5.69
N ASN A 90 15.70 -0.95 -6.06
CA ASN A 90 16.47 -1.79 -6.96
C ASN A 90 16.34 -1.32 -8.41
N LEU A 91 15.13 -0.92 -8.82
CA LEU A 91 14.87 -0.32 -10.13
C LEU A 91 15.67 0.98 -10.33
N SER A 92 15.79 1.83 -9.31
CA SER A 92 16.46 3.13 -9.40
C SER A 92 17.93 3.03 -9.82
N ARG A 93 18.58 1.89 -9.55
CA ARG A 93 19.97 1.62 -9.96
C ARG A 93 20.13 1.59 -11.49
N ILE A 94 19.10 1.16 -12.20
CA ILE A 94 19.09 1.04 -13.66
C ILE A 94 18.19 2.09 -14.34
N ALA A 95 17.36 2.81 -13.59
CA ALA A 95 16.53 3.86 -14.14
C ALA A 95 17.36 5.09 -14.51
N ARG A 96 16.88 5.84 -15.51
CA ARG A 96 17.40 7.15 -15.87
C ARG A 96 16.29 8.17 -15.92
N VAL A 97 16.62 9.40 -15.60
CA VAL A 97 15.73 10.54 -15.82
C VAL A 97 15.58 10.77 -17.32
N ARG A 98 14.35 11.00 -17.77
CA ARG A 98 14.06 11.25 -19.18
C ARG A 98 14.73 12.54 -19.65
N ALA A 99 15.25 12.54 -20.88
CA ALA A 99 16.14 13.60 -21.37
C ALA A 99 15.49 14.99 -21.43
N ASP A 100 14.19 15.07 -21.68
CA ASP A 100 13.39 16.31 -21.73
C ASP A 100 13.27 16.99 -20.36
N VAL A 101 13.25 16.22 -19.27
CA VAL A 101 13.10 16.75 -17.89
C VAL A 101 14.43 16.85 -17.13
N LEU A 102 15.48 16.15 -17.58
CA LEU A 102 16.78 16.11 -16.92
C LEU A 102 17.37 17.49 -16.58
N PRO A 103 17.34 18.51 -17.47
CA PRO A 103 17.88 19.84 -17.15
C PRO A 103 17.23 20.51 -15.94
N ALA A 104 15.98 20.18 -15.63
CA ALA A 104 15.24 20.76 -14.50
C ALA A 104 15.62 20.14 -13.15
N VAL A 105 16.11 18.89 -13.13
CA VAL A 105 16.29 18.09 -11.92
C VAL A 105 17.73 17.61 -11.69
N ALA A 106 18.63 17.79 -12.66
CA ALA A 106 20.04 17.42 -12.51
C ALA A 106 20.68 18.15 -11.33
N GLY A 107 21.43 17.41 -10.50
CA GLY A 107 22.19 17.91 -9.36
C GLY A 107 21.36 18.33 -8.14
N ARG A 108 20.04 18.12 -8.14
CA ARG A 108 19.15 18.48 -7.03
C ARG A 108 18.25 17.32 -6.60
N PRO A 109 17.81 17.26 -5.33
CA PRO A 109 16.83 16.29 -4.90
C PRO A 109 15.52 16.40 -5.69
N ALA A 110 15.01 15.27 -6.17
CA ALA A 110 13.73 15.16 -6.87
C ALA A 110 12.98 13.90 -6.42
N HIS A 111 11.65 13.94 -6.53
CA HIS A 111 10.78 12.82 -6.18
C HIS A 111 10.42 12.01 -7.43
N PHE A 112 10.42 10.69 -7.27
CA PHE A 112 10.19 9.72 -8.35
C PHE A 112 9.18 8.69 -7.87
N MET A 113 8.09 8.50 -8.62
CA MET A 113 7.11 7.46 -8.34
C MET A 113 7.31 6.27 -9.27
N VAL A 114 7.39 5.08 -8.68
CA VAL A 114 7.44 3.80 -9.38
C VAL A 114 6.12 3.08 -9.13
N GLY A 115 5.37 2.80 -10.19
CA GLY A 115 4.17 1.97 -10.15
C GLY A 115 4.50 0.49 -10.42
N PHE A 116 3.83 -0.39 -9.68
CA PHE A 116 3.87 -1.84 -9.84
C PHE A 116 2.45 -2.32 -10.14
N VAL A 117 2.25 -2.81 -11.36
CA VAL A 117 0.93 -3.26 -11.83
C VAL A 117 1.06 -4.66 -12.40
N VAL A 118 0.19 -5.56 -11.96
CA VAL A 118 -0.08 -6.84 -12.63
C VAL A 118 -1.42 -6.75 -13.35
N GLN A 119 -1.48 -7.37 -14.54
CA GLN A 119 -2.73 -7.45 -15.29
C GLN A 119 -3.78 -8.18 -14.46
N ASP A 120 -5.00 -7.64 -14.42
CA ASP A 120 -6.11 -8.09 -13.56
C ASP A 120 -5.86 -7.98 -12.04
N GLY A 121 -4.77 -7.32 -11.63
CA GLY A 121 -4.46 -7.04 -10.23
C GLY A 121 -5.41 -6.04 -9.59
N TYR A 122 -5.62 -6.16 -8.28
CA TYR A 122 -6.40 -5.20 -7.51
C TYR A 122 -5.56 -3.97 -7.15
N THR A 123 -6.12 -2.76 -7.34
CA THR A 123 -5.52 -1.47 -6.92
C THR A 123 -6.01 -1.07 -5.53
N PRO A 124 -5.12 -1.07 -4.52
CA PRO A 124 -5.45 -0.69 -3.15
C PRO A 124 -5.86 0.79 -3.08
N GLY A 125 -7.12 1.05 -2.70
CA GLY A 125 -7.71 2.40 -2.70
C GLY A 125 -9.05 2.49 -3.41
N ASP A 126 -9.29 1.70 -4.47
CA ASP A 126 -10.57 1.71 -5.20
C ASP A 126 -11.74 1.14 -4.38
N ALA A 127 -11.39 0.40 -3.32
CA ALA A 127 -12.31 -0.13 -2.34
C ALA A 127 -12.76 0.89 -1.29
N VAL A 128 -12.20 2.09 -1.29
CA VAL A 128 -12.55 3.15 -0.34
C VAL A 128 -12.98 4.43 -1.04
N LEU A 129 -14.07 5.02 -0.55
CA LEU A 129 -14.41 6.41 -0.84
C LEU A 129 -13.47 7.28 -0.01
N SER A 130 -12.62 8.03 -0.72
CA SER A 130 -11.75 9.04 -0.11
C SER A 130 -12.55 10.29 0.25
N PRO A 131 -12.27 10.95 1.39
CA PRO A 131 -12.69 12.32 1.58
C PRO A 131 -12.03 13.20 0.51
N GLY A 132 -12.67 14.33 0.19
CA GLY A 132 -12.12 15.27 -0.78
C GLY A 132 -10.74 15.79 -0.35
N ARG A 133 -9.92 16.20 -1.33
CA ARG A 133 -8.54 16.66 -1.10
C ARG A 133 -8.43 17.71 0.01
N GLU A 134 -9.33 18.69 0.04
CA GLU A 134 -9.35 19.72 1.09
C GLU A 134 -9.43 19.12 2.51
N ALA A 135 -10.29 18.12 2.69
CA ALA A 135 -10.43 17.44 3.98
C ALA A 135 -9.19 16.61 4.34
N ILE A 136 -8.52 16.01 3.34
CA ILE A 136 -7.24 15.32 3.55
C ILE A 136 -6.18 16.32 4.03
N GLU A 137 -6.02 17.43 3.30
CA GLU A 137 -5.04 18.47 3.62
C GLU A 137 -5.30 19.13 4.98
N ALA A 138 -6.57 19.35 5.34
CA ALA A 138 -6.95 19.90 6.64
C ALA A 138 -6.53 19.00 7.83
N HIS A 139 -6.32 17.71 7.60
CA HIS A 139 -5.84 16.76 8.62
C HIS A 139 -4.32 16.58 8.61
N ARG A 140 -3.57 17.29 7.74
CA ARG A 140 -2.11 17.23 7.76
C ARG A 140 -1.60 17.79 9.10
N PRO A 141 -0.70 17.09 9.81
CA PRO A 141 -0.11 17.63 11.02
C PRO A 141 0.61 18.95 10.75
N ALA A 142 0.46 19.91 11.66
CA ALA A 142 1.16 21.18 11.56
C ALA A 142 2.69 20.97 11.56
N GLY A 143 3.37 21.57 10.59
CA GLY A 143 4.83 21.42 10.42
C GLY A 143 5.28 20.09 9.79
N ALA A 144 4.36 19.18 9.43
CA ALA A 144 4.71 18.02 8.62
C ALA A 144 5.19 18.45 7.23
N ASP A 145 6.00 17.59 6.60
CA ASP A 145 6.51 17.79 5.25
C ASP A 145 5.34 18.08 4.29
N PRO A 146 5.51 19.02 3.34
CA PRO A 146 4.52 19.26 2.30
C PRO A 146 4.14 17.99 1.55
N ILE A 147 5.07 17.05 1.38
CA ILE A 147 4.85 15.76 0.74
C ILE A 147 4.97 14.67 1.80
N ALA A 148 3.82 14.19 2.26
CA ALA A 148 3.74 13.18 3.30
C ALA A 148 2.73 12.10 2.94
N MET A 149 2.87 10.93 3.55
CA MET A 149 1.95 9.82 3.35
C MET A 149 1.77 8.99 4.61
N ALA A 150 0.58 8.41 4.77
CA ALA A 150 0.35 7.26 5.63
C ALA A 150 -0.38 6.14 4.86
N SER A 151 0.06 4.90 5.05
CA SER A 151 -0.59 3.69 4.56
C SER A 151 -1.37 3.05 5.70
N LEU A 152 -2.64 2.73 5.48
CA LEU A 152 -3.50 2.10 6.47
C LEU A 152 -4.04 0.77 5.97
N SER A 153 -4.33 -0.13 6.91
CA SER A 153 -5.20 -1.27 6.71
C SER A 153 -6.37 -1.18 7.66
N CYS A 154 -7.59 -1.27 7.14
CA CYS A 154 -8.83 -1.20 7.93
C CYS A 154 -9.72 -2.41 7.64
N LEU A 155 -10.58 -2.75 8.61
CA LEU A 155 -11.73 -3.61 8.38
C LEU A 155 -12.84 -2.84 7.65
N THR A 156 -13.59 -3.58 6.84
CA THR A 156 -14.80 -3.11 6.15
C THR A 156 -16.01 -3.93 6.58
N PRO A 157 -17.22 -3.36 6.52
CA PRO A 157 -18.44 -4.12 6.73
C PRO A 157 -18.54 -5.25 5.70
N LEU A 158 -18.98 -6.44 6.14
CA LEU A 158 -19.24 -7.56 5.23
C LEU A 158 -20.49 -7.30 4.37
N THR A 159 -21.41 -6.44 4.83
CA THR A 159 -22.61 -6.02 4.10
C THR A 159 -22.34 -5.03 2.97
N GLY A 160 -21.09 -4.59 2.77
CA GLY A 160 -20.71 -3.72 1.66
C GLY A 160 -20.09 -2.41 2.12
N GLY A 161 -20.54 -1.31 1.52
CA GLY A 161 -20.10 0.03 1.88
C GLY A 161 -20.38 0.38 3.34
N GLY A 162 -19.72 1.41 3.86
CA GLY A 162 -19.93 1.87 5.23
C GLY A 162 -18.65 2.36 5.91
N ALA A 163 -18.72 2.55 7.22
CA ALA A 163 -17.59 3.01 8.01
C ALA A 163 -16.46 1.97 8.04
N LEU A 164 -15.22 2.46 7.98
CA LEU A 164 -14.05 1.63 8.21
C LEU A 164 -13.85 1.46 9.72
N THR A 165 -13.48 0.26 10.15
CA THR A 165 -13.21 -0.06 11.57
C THR A 165 -11.83 -0.71 11.71
N ASP A 166 -11.32 -0.81 12.94
CA ASP A 166 -10.05 -1.47 13.27
C ASP A 166 -8.91 -1.11 12.30
N CYS A 167 -8.81 0.20 12.03
CA CYS A 167 -7.77 0.77 11.20
C CYS A 167 -6.44 0.73 11.94
N THR A 168 -5.41 0.25 11.24
CA THR A 168 -4.03 0.21 11.71
C THR A 168 -3.15 0.89 10.67
N VAL A 169 -2.22 1.71 11.13
CA VAL A 169 -1.18 2.29 10.25
C VAL A 169 -0.17 1.20 9.94
N GLN A 170 0.06 0.97 8.65
CA GLN A 170 1.08 0.03 8.18
C GLN A 170 2.42 0.74 7.99
N SER A 171 2.40 1.99 7.54
CA SER A 171 3.57 2.86 7.45
C SER A 171 3.15 4.33 7.41
N ALA A 172 4.03 5.23 7.82
CA ALA A 172 3.89 6.65 7.53
C ALA A 172 5.27 7.28 7.32
N GLY A 173 5.33 8.28 6.45
CA GLY A 173 6.56 8.94 6.06
C GLY A 173 6.33 10.39 5.68
N PRO A 174 7.23 11.31 6.08
CA PRO A 174 8.42 11.08 6.90
C PRO A 174 8.14 10.74 8.37
N GLN A 175 9.04 9.99 9.02
CA GLN A 175 8.85 9.55 10.41
C GLN A 175 8.89 10.72 11.40
N GLY A 176 8.20 10.56 12.56
CA GLY A 176 8.25 11.52 13.66
C GLY A 176 7.42 12.79 13.45
N GLN A 177 6.57 12.85 12.42
CA GLN A 177 5.78 14.04 12.06
C GLN A 177 4.28 13.95 12.44
N GLY A 178 3.90 12.99 13.30
CA GLY A 178 2.50 12.83 13.73
C GLY A 178 1.54 12.30 12.66
N LEU A 179 2.06 11.85 11.51
CA LEU A 179 1.26 11.39 10.36
C LEU A 179 0.40 10.17 10.69
N GLU A 180 0.89 9.26 11.53
CA GLU A 180 0.15 8.06 11.91
C GLU A 180 -1.16 8.39 12.65
N ALA A 181 -1.08 9.30 13.63
CA ALA A 181 -2.24 9.71 14.42
C ALA A 181 -3.25 10.49 13.56
N ALA A 182 -2.74 11.39 12.71
CA ALA A 182 -3.56 12.13 11.74
C ALA A 182 -4.27 11.19 10.76
N ALA A 183 -3.56 10.17 10.26
CA ALA A 183 -4.10 9.18 9.35
C ALA A 183 -5.24 8.38 9.97
N LEU A 184 -5.07 7.90 11.20
CA LEU A 184 -6.12 7.16 11.93
C LEU A 184 -7.33 8.05 12.21
N ALA A 185 -7.11 9.29 12.62
CA ALA A 185 -8.19 10.25 12.87
C ALA A 185 -9.00 10.54 11.61
N LEU A 186 -8.33 10.74 10.47
CA LEU A 186 -8.98 10.97 9.19
C LEU A 186 -9.69 9.70 8.68
N ALA A 187 -9.08 8.53 8.78
CA ALA A 187 -9.68 7.26 8.37
C ALA A 187 -10.98 6.96 9.12
N ALA A 188 -11.03 7.25 10.43
CA ALA A 188 -12.20 7.03 11.26
C ALA A 188 -13.44 7.85 10.84
N ARG A 189 -13.24 8.98 10.16
CA ARG A 189 -14.33 9.93 9.87
C ARG A 189 -14.54 10.22 8.39
N GLY A 190 -13.47 10.33 7.62
CA GLY A 190 -13.48 10.75 6.22
C GLY A 190 -13.54 9.62 5.20
N TYR A 191 -13.04 8.43 5.54
CA TYR A 191 -13.01 7.30 4.61
C TYR A 191 -14.19 6.34 4.82
N ARG A 192 -14.69 5.75 3.74
CA ARG A 192 -15.78 4.75 3.76
C ARG A 192 -15.45 3.60 2.81
N ALA A 193 -15.90 2.39 3.11
CA ALA A 193 -15.86 1.30 2.14
C ALA A 193 -16.77 1.62 0.94
N LYS A 194 -16.29 1.29 -0.27
CA LYS A 194 -17.00 1.37 -1.56
C LYS A 194 -17.16 -0.03 -2.18
N LEU A 195 -17.15 -1.07 -1.36
CA LEU A 195 -17.19 -2.45 -1.83
C LEU A 195 -18.63 -2.97 -1.88
N PRO A 196 -18.93 -3.89 -2.81
CA PRO A 196 -20.18 -4.63 -2.76
C PRO A 196 -20.28 -5.48 -1.48
N PRO A 197 -21.49 -5.92 -1.09
CA PRO A 197 -21.63 -6.92 -0.02
C PRO A 197 -20.81 -8.16 -0.35
N VAL A 198 -20.23 -8.76 0.69
CA VAL A 198 -19.70 -10.11 0.62
C VAL A 198 -20.88 -11.05 0.35
N PRO A 199 -20.71 -12.08 -0.49
CA PRO A 199 -21.71 -13.12 -0.68
C PRO A 199 -22.07 -13.80 0.63
N PRO A 200 -23.35 -14.13 0.91
CA PRO A 200 -23.77 -14.71 2.20
C PRO A 200 -23.14 -16.09 2.50
N GLU A 201 -22.54 -16.73 1.50
CA GLU A 201 -21.80 -17.98 1.62
C GLU A 201 -20.35 -17.76 1.18
N VAL A 202 -19.40 -18.28 1.96
CA VAL A 202 -17.96 -18.22 1.66
C VAL A 202 -17.36 -19.61 1.65
N GLN A 203 -16.47 -19.86 0.70
CA GLN A 203 -15.67 -21.07 0.64
C GLN A 203 -14.20 -20.75 0.91
N PHE A 204 -13.57 -21.50 1.82
CA PHE A 204 -12.16 -21.39 2.15
C PHE A 204 -11.57 -22.74 2.58
N SER A 205 -10.25 -22.89 2.63
CA SER A 205 -9.61 -24.12 3.13
C SER A 205 -8.86 -23.87 4.42
N LEU A 206 -8.90 -24.84 5.34
CA LEU A 206 -8.06 -24.86 6.52
C LEU A 206 -7.20 -26.13 6.52
N SER A 207 -5.93 -25.95 6.88
CA SER A 207 -4.99 -27.06 7.06
C SER A 207 -4.71 -27.23 8.54
N VAL A 208 -5.12 -28.37 9.10
CA VAL A 208 -4.83 -28.74 10.49
C VAL A 208 -3.76 -29.83 10.49
N GLN A 209 -2.53 -29.45 10.89
CA GLN A 209 -1.37 -30.35 10.89
C GLN A 209 -1.08 -30.98 12.26
N SER A 210 -1.57 -30.38 13.35
CA SER A 210 -1.30 -30.82 14.74
C SER A 210 -2.57 -30.94 15.57
N PHE A 211 -3.15 -32.14 15.62
CA PHE A 211 -4.28 -32.47 16.50
C PHE A 211 -4.13 -33.90 17.06
N GLN A 212 -4.74 -34.16 18.20
CA GLN A 212 -4.91 -35.48 18.79
C GLN A 212 -6.41 -35.81 18.86
N VAL A 213 -6.76 -37.09 18.96
CA VAL A 213 -8.14 -37.53 19.15
C VAL A 213 -8.24 -38.20 20.52
N ARG A 214 -9.17 -37.73 21.36
CA ARG A 214 -9.50 -38.34 22.65
C ARG A 214 -11.02 -38.42 22.79
N ASP A 215 -11.53 -39.59 23.15
CA ASP A 215 -12.98 -39.86 23.28
C ASP A 215 -13.76 -39.45 22.00
N ASP A 216 -13.25 -39.85 20.83
CA ASP A 216 -13.74 -39.48 19.49
C ASP A 216 -13.83 -37.96 19.19
N ARG A 217 -13.26 -37.13 20.07
CA ARG A 217 -13.19 -35.69 19.91
C ARG A 217 -11.77 -35.26 19.57
N PRO A 218 -11.56 -34.58 18.44
CA PRO A 218 -10.26 -34.00 18.14
C PRO A 218 -10.00 -32.80 19.04
N PHE A 219 -8.78 -32.70 19.58
CA PHE A 219 -8.29 -31.54 20.31
C PHE A 219 -6.93 -31.11 19.75
N ILE A 220 -6.76 -29.81 19.60
CA ILE A 220 -5.57 -29.20 18.98
C ILE A 220 -4.47 -29.13 20.04
N THR A 221 -3.35 -29.79 19.80
CA THR A 221 -2.29 -29.99 20.80
C THR A 221 -1.18 -28.96 20.77
N ARG A 222 -1.09 -28.19 19.69
CA ARG A 222 -0.09 -27.14 19.52
C ARG A 222 -0.70 -26.04 18.66
N VAL A 223 -0.63 -24.82 19.17
CA VAL A 223 -1.12 -23.60 18.52
C VAL A 223 0.08 -22.68 18.32
N ASP A 224 1.11 -23.17 17.64
CA ASP A 224 2.28 -22.35 17.36
C ASP A 224 1.93 -21.43 16.19
N ASN A 225 2.07 -20.11 16.40
CA ASN A 225 1.71 -19.02 15.48
C ASN A 225 0.20 -18.82 15.20
N ALA A 226 -0.56 -18.64 16.29
CA ALA A 226 -1.97 -18.23 16.37
C ALA A 226 -2.97 -19.18 15.67
N PRO A 227 -4.04 -19.62 16.37
CA PRO A 227 -5.13 -20.26 15.65
C PRO A 227 -5.66 -19.17 14.72
N VAL A 228 -5.84 -19.47 13.43
CA VAL A 228 -6.58 -18.60 12.51
C VAL A 228 -7.80 -18.13 13.29
N THR A 229 -7.80 -16.89 13.77
CA THR A 229 -8.94 -16.30 14.50
C THR A 229 -9.80 -15.56 13.50
N PHE A 230 -9.19 -15.23 12.36
CA PHE A 230 -9.78 -14.45 11.30
C PHE A 230 -9.56 -15.15 9.96
N VAL A 231 -10.65 -15.40 9.25
CA VAL A 231 -10.65 -15.70 7.82
C VAL A 231 -10.63 -14.36 7.11
N VAL A 232 -9.50 -14.01 6.51
CA VAL A 232 -9.31 -12.70 5.86
C VAL A 232 -9.55 -12.83 4.36
N LEU A 233 -10.52 -12.08 3.84
CA LEU A 233 -10.67 -11.90 2.40
C LEU A 233 -9.54 -11.00 1.89
N LYS A 234 -8.64 -11.56 1.07
CA LYS A 234 -7.48 -10.84 0.51
C LYS A 234 -7.80 -10.11 -0.79
N ASP A 235 -8.72 -10.64 -1.58
CA ASP A 235 -9.17 -9.99 -2.80
C ASP A 235 -10.63 -9.55 -2.63
N PRO A 236 -10.88 -8.23 -2.56
CA PRO A 236 -12.21 -7.67 -2.36
C PRO A 236 -13.08 -7.71 -3.63
N ALA A 237 -12.52 -8.06 -4.79
CA ALA A 237 -13.20 -8.17 -6.08
C ALA A 237 -13.56 -9.62 -6.45
N LEU A 238 -13.19 -10.63 -5.64
CA LEU A 238 -13.50 -12.02 -5.98
C LEU A 238 -15.01 -12.27 -6.11
N PRO A 239 -15.44 -12.98 -7.17
CA PRO A 239 -16.82 -13.41 -7.33
C PRO A 239 -17.24 -14.44 -6.27
N VAL A 240 -18.54 -14.69 -6.28
CA VAL A 240 -19.45 -15.02 -5.17
C VAL A 240 -19.11 -16.28 -4.34
N SER A 241 -18.07 -17.05 -4.68
CA SER A 241 -17.85 -18.39 -4.13
C SER A 241 -16.41 -18.74 -3.73
N THR A 242 -15.43 -17.86 -3.81
CA THR A 242 -14.03 -18.29 -3.57
C THR A 242 -13.22 -17.32 -2.72
N ALA A 243 -13.20 -17.52 -1.41
CA ALA A 243 -12.13 -17.03 -0.55
C ALA A 243 -11.08 -18.13 -0.40
N LYS A 244 -10.27 -18.38 -1.44
CA LYS A 244 -9.29 -19.48 -1.42
C LYS A 244 -8.14 -19.17 -0.47
N LEU A 245 -8.31 -19.50 0.80
CA LEU A 245 -7.23 -19.58 1.78
C LEU A 245 -6.63 -20.99 1.68
N SER A 246 -5.36 -21.08 1.26
CA SER A 246 -4.53 -22.29 1.18
C SER A 246 -4.89 -23.37 0.13
N PRO A 247 -3.87 -23.97 -0.55
CA PRO A 247 -4.06 -25.08 -1.48
C PRO A 247 -4.16 -26.48 -0.82
N THR A 248 -3.85 -26.60 0.48
CA THR A 248 -3.87 -27.88 1.22
C THR A 248 -4.89 -27.85 2.35
N GLY A 249 -5.71 -28.91 2.49
CA GLY A 249 -6.58 -29.08 3.66
C GLY A 249 -8.04 -29.47 3.37
N VAL A 250 -8.88 -29.24 4.38
CA VAL A 250 -10.34 -29.45 4.33
C VAL A 250 -10.99 -28.19 3.76
N ALA A 251 -11.81 -28.36 2.73
CA ALA A 251 -12.59 -27.26 2.16
C ALA A 251 -13.84 -27.04 3.02
N LEU A 252 -14.03 -25.81 3.47
CA LEU A 252 -15.20 -25.35 4.20
C LEU A 252 -16.05 -24.46 3.32
N THR A 253 -17.36 -24.70 3.34
CA THR A 253 -18.38 -23.80 2.80
C THR A 253 -19.26 -23.37 3.97
N CYS A 254 -19.28 -22.09 4.30
CA CYS A 254 -19.95 -21.55 5.47
C CYS A 254 -20.83 -20.36 5.10
N ARG A 255 -21.94 -20.17 5.81
CA ARG A 255 -22.65 -18.88 5.84
C ARG A 255 -22.01 -17.97 6.88
N TRP A 256 -22.03 -16.66 6.67
CA TRP A 256 -21.59 -15.70 7.69
C TRP A 256 -22.76 -14.85 8.20
N LEU A 257 -22.59 -14.36 9.43
CA LEU A 257 -23.46 -13.39 10.10
C LEU A 257 -22.79 -12.02 10.09
N GLU A 258 -23.56 -10.93 10.21
CA GLU A 258 -23.04 -9.55 10.10
C GLU A 258 -21.81 -9.22 10.96
N ASP A 259 -21.67 -9.87 12.11
CA ASP A 259 -20.52 -9.75 13.02
C ASP A 259 -19.30 -10.61 12.63
N GLY A 260 -19.34 -11.24 11.45
CA GLY A 260 -18.33 -12.14 10.91
C GLY A 260 -18.38 -13.58 11.44
N ARG A 261 -19.30 -13.95 12.35
CA ARG A 261 -19.44 -15.35 12.77
C ARG A 261 -19.79 -16.25 11.60
N LEU A 262 -19.23 -17.46 11.60
CA LEU A 262 -19.54 -18.50 10.61
C LEU A 262 -20.60 -19.46 11.17
N GLN A 263 -21.57 -19.84 10.33
CA GLN A 263 -22.64 -20.78 10.66
C GLN A 263 -22.91 -21.73 9.48
N ALA A 264 -23.54 -22.87 9.77
CA ALA A 264 -23.95 -23.86 8.77
C ALA A 264 -22.77 -24.33 7.89
N CYS A 265 -21.61 -24.52 8.49
CA CYS A 265 -20.40 -24.91 7.79
C CYS A 265 -20.45 -26.37 7.35
N LEU A 266 -20.22 -26.60 6.05
CA LEU A 266 -20.02 -27.90 5.45
C LEU A 266 -18.54 -28.13 5.18
N ALA A 267 -18.01 -29.25 5.68
CA ALA A 267 -16.62 -29.65 5.46
C ALA A 267 -16.56 -30.79 4.43
N LYS A 268 -15.71 -30.63 3.41
CA LYS A 268 -15.45 -31.68 2.41
C LYS A 268 -13.94 -31.87 2.23
N PRO A 269 -13.47 -33.11 2.02
CA PRO A 269 -12.12 -33.34 1.49
C PRO A 269 -11.95 -32.58 0.18
N ARG A 270 -10.81 -31.93 -0.02
CA ARG A 270 -10.52 -31.24 -1.28
C ARG A 270 -10.36 -32.27 -2.41
N SER A 271 -10.94 -31.99 -3.57
CA SER A 271 -10.74 -32.79 -4.79
C SER A 271 -9.28 -32.72 -5.27
N GLY A 272 -8.66 -33.87 -5.54
CA GLY A 272 -7.31 -33.96 -6.13
C GLY A 272 -6.13 -33.95 -5.14
N GLY A 273 -6.37 -34.18 -3.84
CA GLY A 273 -5.32 -34.43 -2.84
C GLY A 273 -5.60 -35.69 -2.01
N PRO A 274 -4.65 -36.14 -1.15
CA PRO A 274 -4.94 -37.21 -0.19
C PRO A 274 -6.15 -36.83 0.65
N GLY A 275 -7.16 -37.70 0.71
CA GLY A 275 -8.42 -37.41 1.38
C GLY A 275 -8.21 -37.04 2.84
N ALA A 276 -8.87 -35.97 3.31
CA ALA A 276 -8.85 -35.61 4.71
C ALA A 276 -9.49 -36.72 5.56
N THR A 277 -8.83 -37.12 6.63
CA THR A 277 -9.35 -38.13 7.57
C THR A 277 -10.58 -37.58 8.31
N ARG A 278 -11.43 -38.48 8.85
CA ARG A 278 -12.56 -38.06 9.71
C ARG A 278 -12.11 -37.19 10.88
N GLY A 279 -10.95 -37.50 11.48
CA GLY A 279 -10.35 -36.70 12.54
C GLY A 279 -9.95 -35.29 12.09
N GLN A 280 -9.38 -35.16 10.89
CA GLN A 280 -9.04 -33.86 10.31
C GLN A 280 -10.28 -33.01 10.01
N ILE A 281 -11.35 -33.63 9.49
CA ILE A 281 -12.64 -32.96 9.24
C ILE A 281 -13.24 -32.46 10.55
N ALA A 282 -13.32 -33.32 11.57
CA ALA A 282 -13.86 -32.95 12.88
C ALA A 282 -13.00 -31.87 13.58
N ALA A 283 -11.66 -31.95 13.48
CA ALA A 283 -10.75 -30.95 14.04
C ALA A 283 -10.92 -29.58 13.35
N THR A 284 -11.10 -29.61 12.03
CA THR A 284 -11.37 -28.41 11.23
C THR A 284 -12.70 -27.77 11.62
N LEU A 285 -13.76 -28.56 11.78
CA LEU A 285 -15.07 -28.05 12.20
C LEU A 285 -15.03 -27.47 13.62
N ALA A 286 -14.27 -28.06 14.54
CA ALA A 286 -14.11 -27.55 15.90
C ALA A 286 -13.44 -26.17 15.99
N LEU A 287 -12.76 -25.73 14.91
CA LEU A 287 -12.17 -24.39 14.84
C LEU A 287 -13.17 -23.31 14.43
N VAL A 288 -14.24 -23.67 13.71
CA VAL A 288 -15.17 -22.73 13.05
C VAL A 288 -15.73 -21.70 14.02
N ASP A 289 -16.15 -22.10 15.22
CA ASP A 289 -16.76 -21.19 16.20
C ASP A 289 -15.78 -20.12 16.71
N ARG A 290 -14.47 -20.39 16.58
CA ARG A 290 -13.37 -19.49 16.93
C ARG A 290 -12.96 -18.58 15.77
N LEU A 291 -13.51 -18.81 14.57
CA LEU A 291 -13.23 -18.00 13.39
C LEU A 291 -14.20 -16.84 13.27
N ARG A 292 -13.68 -15.73 12.75
CA ARG A 292 -14.47 -14.63 12.23
C ARG A 292 -14.07 -14.35 10.79
N LEU A 293 -15.05 -14.23 9.90
CA LEU A 293 -14.85 -13.67 8.59
C LEU A 293 -14.62 -12.17 8.71
N VAL A 294 -13.54 -11.68 8.14
CA VAL A 294 -13.24 -10.25 8.08
C VAL A 294 -12.78 -9.88 6.67
N ARG A 295 -13.12 -8.67 6.25
CA ARG A 295 -12.65 -8.10 4.99
C ARG A 295 -11.80 -6.88 5.28
N ARG A 296 -10.52 -6.94 4.88
CA ARG A 296 -9.56 -5.85 5.03
C ARG A 296 -9.37 -5.11 3.72
N VAL A 297 -9.22 -3.81 3.81
CA VAL A 297 -8.78 -2.95 2.72
C VAL A 297 -7.50 -2.24 3.14
N ALA A 298 -6.59 -2.04 2.19
CA ALA A 298 -5.43 -1.20 2.36
C ALA A 298 -5.53 -0.01 1.42
N PHE A 299 -5.14 1.17 1.89
CA PHE A 299 -5.13 2.39 1.10
C PHE A 299 -4.12 3.37 1.69
N ASN A 300 -3.82 4.42 0.93
CA ASN A 300 -2.91 5.47 1.37
C ASN A 300 -3.66 6.79 1.49
N ILE A 301 -3.20 7.61 2.43
CA ILE A 301 -3.53 9.01 2.57
C ILE A 301 -2.29 9.77 2.13
N ASN A 302 -2.42 10.54 1.06
CA ASN A 302 -1.34 11.36 0.51
C ASN A 302 -1.65 12.82 0.78
N TRP A 303 -0.67 13.51 1.37
CA TRP A 303 -0.69 14.95 1.56
C TRP A 303 0.26 15.62 0.56
N GLY A 304 -0.12 16.79 0.07
CA GLY A 304 0.65 17.59 -0.88
C GLY A 304 0.49 17.18 -2.35
N GLN A 305 -0.54 16.40 -2.69
CA GLN A 305 -0.88 16.04 -4.08
C GLN A 305 -2.04 16.88 -4.60
#